data_AF-A0A9D4Q719-F1
#
_entry.id   AF-A0A9D4Q719-F1
#
_cell.length_a   1.000
_cell.length_b   1.000
_cell.length_c   1.000
_cell.angle_alpha   90.00
_cell.angle_beta   90.00
_cell.angle_gamma   90.00
#
_symmetry.space_group_name_H-M   'P 1'
#
loop_
_entity.id
_entity.type
_entity.pdbx_description
1 polymer ?
#
loop_
_entity_poly.entity_id
_entity_poly.type
_entity_poly.pdbx_seq_one_letter_code
_entity_poly.pdbx_strand_id
1 'polypeptide(L)'
;MLQLERLWYFGGLQGTPKRQVGDVPVIRLGGTVLPPEVEKVLSRGPKYSVEAPVTKHELLATAHSIADKVHAEERERCRQECVETVQSGYKKKDGTRMMRRIAGYMKESGHALMLADKDGSFVVMPQGLFGDKALAAVKKNFRISDVKPPKAKQKAVALLEDLKLDWIRREVKNNKVHALTVFFSAKSHKVDCPFRAIVTERGTWQATVSRYLQRQLTGLAPEDPYKIASSDRLVGLLQDSIPGANSGFSVDIEELFYSIPHEDLFKALTEMQK
;
A
#
# COMPACT_ATOMS: atom_id res chain seq x y z
N MET A 1 -0.51 -14.79 -10.09
CA MET A 1 -1.17 -13.89 -11.06
C MET A 1 -1.60 -12.56 -10.43
N LEU A 2 -2.06 -12.53 -9.17
CA LEU A 2 -2.62 -11.33 -8.54
C LEU A 2 -1.61 -10.32 -7.95
N GLN A 3 -0.34 -10.66 -7.71
CA GLN A 3 0.54 -9.73 -6.97
C GLN A 3 1.03 -8.55 -7.81
N LEU A 4 1.39 -8.72 -9.09
CA LEU A 4 1.91 -7.62 -9.90
C LEU A 4 0.84 -6.58 -10.31
N GLU A 5 -0.38 -7.01 -10.65
CA GLU A 5 -1.50 -6.05 -10.86
C GLU A 5 -1.94 -5.38 -9.56
N ARG A 6 -1.82 -6.08 -8.42
CA ARG A 6 -2.06 -5.49 -7.10
C ARG A 6 -0.96 -4.49 -6.72
N LEU A 7 0.31 -4.74 -7.03
CA LEU A 7 1.39 -3.81 -6.70
C LEU A 7 1.19 -2.39 -7.27
N TRP A 8 0.54 -2.28 -8.43
CA TRP A 8 0.21 -0.99 -9.05
C TRP A 8 -1.05 -0.32 -8.47
N TYR A 9 -2.05 -1.11 -8.04
CA TYR A 9 -3.25 -0.59 -7.38
C TYR A 9 -3.10 -0.33 -5.87
N PHE A 10 -1.95 -0.67 -5.28
CA PHE A 10 -1.63 -0.52 -3.87
C PHE A 10 -0.76 0.73 -3.58
N GLY A 11 -0.68 1.67 -4.53
CA GLY A 11 -0.11 3.02 -4.35
C GLY A 11 -0.89 3.93 -3.37
N GLY A 12 -1.48 3.34 -2.32
CA GLY A 12 -2.21 4.00 -1.25
C GLY A 12 -1.55 3.87 0.12
N LEU A 13 -0.23 3.63 0.19
CA LEU A 13 0.52 3.99 1.40
C LEU A 13 0.65 5.52 1.38
N GLN A 14 -0.28 6.18 2.07
CA GLN A 14 -0.29 7.62 2.30
C GLN A 14 0.99 8.05 3.01
N GLY A 15 1.98 8.43 2.21
CA GLY A 15 3.13 9.21 2.60
C GLY A 15 3.40 10.19 1.46
N THR A 16 3.58 11.46 1.79
CA THR A 16 3.90 12.51 0.81
C THR A 16 5.10 12.09 -0.06
N PRO A 17 5.06 12.38 -1.37
CA PRO A 17 6.01 11.82 -2.32
C PRO A 17 7.39 12.44 -2.12
N LYS A 18 8.28 11.76 -1.40
CA LYS A 18 9.72 11.97 -1.57
C LYS A 18 10.13 11.26 -2.85
N ARG A 19 10.31 12.02 -3.93
CA ARG A 19 10.93 11.58 -5.17
C ARG A 19 12.35 11.10 -4.81
N GLN A 20 12.56 9.80 -4.68
CA GLN A 20 13.91 9.27 -4.51
C GLN A 20 14.65 9.48 -5.84
N VAL A 21 15.69 10.31 -5.78
CA VAL A 21 16.56 10.60 -6.92
C VAL A 21 17.69 9.58 -6.88
N GLY A 22 17.58 8.51 -7.67
CA GLY A 22 18.63 7.47 -7.79
C GLY A 22 18.06 6.07 -8.04
N ASP A 23 18.88 5.19 -8.62
CA ASP A 23 18.59 3.76 -8.69
C ASP A 23 18.66 3.14 -7.28
N VAL A 24 17.62 2.38 -6.93
CA VAL A 24 17.49 1.59 -5.71
C VAL A 24 18.00 0.16 -5.99
N PRO A 25 18.74 -0.49 -5.07
CA PRO A 25 19.22 -1.85 -5.30
C PRO A 25 18.07 -2.85 -5.44
N VAL A 26 18.19 -3.77 -6.40
CA VAL A 26 17.32 -4.95 -6.51
C VAL A 26 17.90 -6.06 -5.65
N ILE A 27 17.14 -6.52 -4.66
CA ILE A 27 17.60 -7.57 -3.73
C ILE A 27 17.36 -8.92 -4.37
N ARG A 28 18.42 -9.71 -4.55
CA ARG A 28 18.36 -11.05 -5.15
C ARG A 28 18.56 -12.09 -4.05
N LEU A 29 17.62 -13.03 -3.91
CA LEU A 29 17.72 -14.14 -2.97
C LEU A 29 17.89 -15.46 -3.71
N GLY A 30 18.53 -16.44 -3.08
CA GLY A 30 18.66 -17.79 -3.65
C GLY A 30 19.50 -17.86 -4.92
N GLY A 31 20.46 -16.95 -5.09
CA GLY A 31 21.35 -16.92 -6.26
C GLY A 31 20.68 -16.51 -7.58
N THR A 32 19.48 -15.91 -7.53
CA THR A 32 18.78 -15.47 -8.74
C THR A 32 19.63 -14.51 -9.57
N VAL A 33 19.74 -14.79 -10.87
CA VAL A 33 20.36 -13.93 -11.88
C VAL A 33 19.27 -13.33 -12.74
N LEU A 34 19.33 -12.01 -12.95
CA LEU A 34 18.38 -11.28 -13.79
C LEU A 34 19.06 -10.77 -15.06
N PRO A 35 18.35 -10.72 -16.20
CA PRO A 35 18.81 -10.02 -17.37
C PRO A 35 19.03 -8.53 -17.05
N PRO A 36 20.11 -7.90 -17.56
CA PRO A 36 20.42 -6.49 -17.28
C PRO A 36 19.27 -5.53 -17.60
N GLU A 37 18.48 -5.83 -18.63
CA GLU A 37 17.32 -5.02 -19.03
C GLU A 37 16.20 -5.04 -17.98
N VAL A 38 15.92 -6.21 -17.40
CA VAL A 38 14.90 -6.38 -16.37
C VAL A 38 15.35 -5.69 -15.08
N GLU A 39 16.62 -5.90 -14.71
CA GLU A 39 17.19 -5.29 -13.53
C GLU A 39 17.19 -3.76 -13.60
N LYS A 40 17.59 -3.18 -14.74
CA LYS A 40 17.58 -1.73 -14.95
C LYS A 40 16.20 -1.09 -14.79
N VAL A 41 15.12 -1.84 -15.04
CA VAL A 41 13.76 -1.32 -14.81
C VAL A 41 13.39 -1.45 -13.34
N LEU A 42 13.71 -2.58 -12.71
CA LEU A 42 13.44 -2.81 -11.30
C LEU A 42 14.28 -1.90 -10.38
N SER A 43 15.50 -1.54 -10.78
CA SER A 43 16.37 -0.64 -10.01
C SER A 43 15.75 0.74 -9.82
N ARG A 44 14.81 1.15 -10.68
CA ARG A 44 14.10 2.42 -10.51
C ARG A 44 13.15 2.41 -9.30
N GLY A 45 12.86 1.23 -8.76
CA GLY A 45 11.99 1.03 -7.61
C GLY A 45 10.50 1.03 -7.97
N PRO A 46 9.63 0.65 -7.02
CA PRO A 46 8.19 0.50 -7.19
C PRO A 46 7.47 1.85 -7.22
N LYS A 47 8.11 2.90 -6.71
CA LYS A 47 7.63 4.29 -6.77
C LYS A 47 8.07 4.98 -8.06
N TYR A 48 8.76 4.29 -8.96
CA TYR A 48 9.02 4.80 -10.30
C TYR A 48 7.69 4.95 -11.02
N SER A 49 7.15 6.17 -10.98
CA SER A 49 5.97 6.52 -11.74
C SER A 49 6.35 6.45 -13.21
N VAL A 50 5.81 5.47 -13.92
CA VAL A 50 5.55 5.70 -15.34
C VAL A 50 4.60 6.89 -15.37
N GLU A 51 4.93 7.93 -16.13
CA GLU A 51 4.04 9.09 -16.29
C GLU A 51 2.61 8.59 -16.56
N ALA A 52 1.65 9.12 -15.79
CA ALA A 52 0.25 8.82 -16.01
C ALA A 52 -0.09 9.13 -17.47
N PRO A 53 -0.92 8.33 -18.13
CA PRO A 53 -1.26 8.57 -19.52
C PRO A 53 -2.00 9.91 -19.62
N VAL A 54 -1.30 10.96 -20.04
CA VAL A 54 -1.89 12.25 -20.37
C VAL A 54 -2.66 12.08 -21.67
N THR A 55 -3.95 12.35 -21.62
CA THR A 55 -4.82 12.28 -22.78
C THR A 55 -4.52 13.43 -23.75
N LYS A 56 -4.92 13.30 -25.02
CA LYS A 56 -4.71 14.37 -26.01
C LYS A 56 -5.36 15.69 -25.59
N HIS A 57 -6.52 15.65 -24.93
CA HIS A 57 -7.20 16.87 -24.49
C HIS A 57 -6.49 17.54 -23.31
N GLU A 58 -5.90 16.76 -22.38
CA GLU A 58 -5.07 17.31 -21.30
C GLU A 58 -3.76 17.90 -21.85
N LEU A 59 -3.14 17.26 -22.85
CA LEU A 59 -1.97 17.81 -23.55
C LEU A 59 -2.30 19.14 -24.25
N LEU A 60 -3.46 19.22 -24.92
CA LEU A 60 -3.94 20.46 -25.54
C LEU A 60 -4.23 21.55 -24.49
N ALA A 61 -4.92 21.21 -23.40
CA ALA A 61 -5.17 22.16 -22.31
C ALA A 61 -3.86 22.69 -21.70
N THR A 62 -2.85 21.82 -21.56
CA THR A 62 -1.51 22.20 -21.11
C THR A 62 -0.82 23.11 -22.13
N ALA A 63 -0.88 22.77 -23.42
CA ALA A 63 -0.35 23.60 -24.50
C ALA A 63 -0.97 25.01 -24.53
N HIS A 64 -2.29 25.11 -24.37
CA HIS A 64 -2.97 26.40 -24.26
C HIS A 64 -2.50 27.18 -23.02
N SER A 65 -2.40 26.52 -21.87
CA SER A 65 -1.91 27.15 -20.63
C SER A 65 -0.47 27.65 -20.72
N ILE A 66 0.39 26.95 -21.47
CA ILE A 66 1.77 27.37 -21.74
C ILE A 66 1.77 28.57 -22.68
N ALA A 67 1.03 28.50 -23.79
CA ALA A 67 0.94 29.59 -24.76
C ALA A 67 0.42 30.89 -24.13
N ASP A 68 -0.54 30.80 -23.20
CA ASP A 68 -1.09 31.97 -22.51
C ASP A 68 -0.07 32.70 -21.61
N LYS A 69 1.02 32.02 -21.23
CA LYS A 69 2.15 32.60 -20.47
C LYS A 69 3.26 33.18 -21.36
N VAL A 70 3.17 32.99 -22.67
CA VAL A 70 4.10 33.57 -23.65
C VAL A 70 3.71 35.02 -23.96
N HIS A 71 4.69 35.83 -24.36
CA HIS A 71 4.49 37.18 -24.85
C HIS A 71 3.44 37.23 -25.96
N ALA A 72 2.63 38.29 -25.98
CA ALA A 72 1.43 38.38 -26.82
C ALA A 72 1.71 38.19 -28.32
N GLU A 73 2.90 38.60 -28.77
CA GLU A 73 3.35 38.50 -30.17
C GLU A 73 3.64 37.06 -30.60
N GLU A 74 4.08 36.20 -29.69
CA GLU A 74 4.45 34.80 -29.98
C GLU A 74 3.38 33.80 -29.54
N ARG A 75 2.34 34.26 -28.84
CA ARG A 75 1.30 33.41 -28.24
C ARG A 75 0.60 32.52 -29.26
N GLU A 76 0.16 33.09 -30.38
CA GLU A 76 -0.59 32.34 -31.40
C GLU A 76 0.30 31.32 -32.13
N ARG A 77 1.54 31.72 -32.41
CA ARG A 77 2.56 30.82 -32.99
C ARG A 77 2.86 29.65 -32.04
N CYS A 78 3.09 29.93 -30.76
CA CYS A 78 3.34 28.89 -29.75
C CYS A 78 2.15 27.92 -29.63
N ARG A 79 0.93 28.45 -29.64
CA ARG A 79 -0.30 27.65 -29.61
C ARG A 79 -0.39 26.72 -30.82
N GLN A 80 -0.15 27.23 -32.03
CA GLN A 80 -0.20 26.47 -33.26
C GLN A 80 0.86 25.36 -33.29
N GLU A 81 2.12 25.67 -32.96
CA GLU A 81 3.22 24.71 -32.89
C GLU A 81 2.95 23.60 -31.85
N CYS A 82 2.37 23.94 -30.70
CA CYS A 82 2.01 22.95 -29.69
C CYS A 82 0.86 22.04 -30.15
N VAL A 83 -0.17 22.60 -30.80
CA VAL A 83 -1.31 21.82 -31.34
C VAL A 83 -0.81 20.86 -32.43
N GLU A 84 0.02 21.35 -33.36
CA GLU A 84 0.63 20.53 -34.41
C GLU A 84 1.51 19.42 -33.83
N THR A 85 2.26 19.68 -32.76
CA THR A 85 3.06 18.65 -32.05
C THR A 85 2.17 17.57 -31.43
N VAL A 86 1.03 17.94 -30.84
CA VAL A 86 0.08 16.97 -30.27
C VAL A 86 -0.61 16.14 -31.37
N GLN A 87 -0.90 16.75 -32.53
CA GLN A 87 -1.56 16.09 -33.66
C GLN A 87 -0.62 15.20 -34.49
N SER A 88 0.61 15.63 -34.73
CA SER A 88 1.59 14.99 -35.65
C SER A 88 2.19 13.67 -35.16
N GLY A 89 1.89 13.25 -33.92
CA GLY A 89 2.12 11.87 -33.51
C GLY A 89 2.71 11.71 -32.12
N TYR A 90 2.09 12.30 -31.10
CA TYR A 90 2.36 11.90 -29.73
C TYR A 90 2.16 10.38 -29.58
N LYS A 91 3.27 9.63 -29.54
CA LYS A 91 3.28 8.19 -29.30
C LYS A 91 3.30 7.97 -27.80
N LYS A 92 2.18 7.50 -27.26
CA LYS A 92 2.04 7.06 -25.86
C LYS A 92 3.20 6.14 -25.48
N LYS A 93 4.07 6.55 -24.54
CA LYS A 93 4.99 5.63 -23.86
C LYS A 93 4.16 4.78 -22.89
N ASP A 94 3.68 3.63 -23.36
CA ASP A 94 2.89 2.72 -22.53
C ASP A 94 3.80 1.96 -21.54
N GLY A 95 4.18 2.58 -20.41
CA GLY A 95 4.96 1.88 -19.39
C GLY A 95 4.22 0.70 -18.75
N THR A 96 2.89 0.63 -18.90
CA THR A 96 2.08 -0.57 -18.58
C THR A 96 2.50 -1.78 -19.41
N ARG A 97 3.01 -1.57 -20.63
CA ARG A 97 3.55 -2.66 -21.48
C ARG A 97 4.87 -3.20 -20.92
N MET A 98 5.75 -2.32 -20.44
CA MET A 98 7.03 -2.73 -19.86
C MET A 98 6.83 -3.61 -18.62
N MET A 99 5.95 -3.19 -17.71
CA MET A 99 5.67 -3.97 -16.50
C MET A 99 4.99 -5.30 -16.80
N ARG A 100 4.11 -5.35 -17.81
CA ARG A 100 3.55 -6.62 -18.30
C ARG A 100 4.61 -7.56 -18.84
N ARG A 101 5.62 -7.04 -19.56
CA ARG A 101 6.76 -7.85 -20.03
C ARG A 101 7.58 -8.40 -18.86
N ILE A 102 7.87 -7.58 -17.85
CA ILE A 102 8.57 -8.04 -16.65
C ILE A 102 7.74 -9.10 -15.91
N ALA A 103 6.43 -8.89 -15.78
CA ALA A 103 5.53 -9.86 -15.17
C ALA A 103 5.51 -11.20 -15.94
N GLY A 104 5.47 -11.13 -17.27
CA GLY A 104 5.58 -12.30 -18.14
C GLY A 104 6.91 -13.03 -17.94
N TYR A 105 8.02 -12.29 -17.99
CA TYR A 105 9.36 -12.84 -17.77
C TYR A 105 9.49 -13.53 -16.41
N MET A 106 9.03 -12.91 -15.32
CA MET A 106 9.11 -13.51 -13.97
C MET A 106 8.31 -14.83 -13.91
N LYS A 107 7.15 -14.87 -14.57
CA LYS A 107 6.32 -16.07 -14.63
C LYS A 107 7.01 -17.19 -15.44
N GLU A 108 7.56 -16.87 -16.60
CA GLU A 108 8.22 -17.82 -17.50
C GLU A 108 9.52 -18.35 -16.92
N SER A 109 10.29 -17.49 -16.24
CA SER A 109 11.57 -17.84 -15.62
C SER A 109 11.44 -18.49 -14.24
N GLY A 110 10.22 -18.67 -13.72
CA GLY A 110 10.01 -19.31 -12.41
C GLY A 110 10.45 -18.45 -11.21
N HIS A 111 10.43 -17.13 -11.36
CA HIS A 111 10.78 -16.18 -10.31
C HIS A 111 9.55 -15.52 -9.69
N ALA A 112 9.70 -15.09 -8.44
CA ALA A 112 8.78 -14.25 -7.71
C ALA A 112 9.38 -12.85 -7.55
N LEU A 113 8.53 -11.83 -7.68
CA LEU A 113 8.88 -10.43 -7.50
C LEU A 113 8.03 -9.85 -6.35
N MET A 114 8.68 -9.24 -5.38
CA MET A 114 8.04 -8.67 -4.19
C MET A 114 8.55 -7.26 -3.88
N LEU A 115 7.78 -6.51 -3.10
CA LEU A 115 8.25 -5.25 -2.51
C LEU A 115 9.01 -5.48 -1.22
N ALA A 116 10.09 -4.72 -1.06
CA ALA A 116 10.68 -4.50 0.24
C ALA A 116 9.80 -3.57 1.08
N ASP A 117 9.77 -3.84 2.38
CA ASP A 117 8.89 -3.19 3.36
C ASP A 117 9.25 -1.72 3.63
N LYS A 118 10.55 -1.40 3.75
CA LYS A 118 11.01 -0.06 4.18
C LYS A 118 11.77 0.69 3.09
N ASP A 119 12.51 -0.02 2.26
CA ASP A 119 13.59 0.60 1.48
C ASP A 119 13.14 1.02 0.08
N GLY A 120 11.89 0.69 -0.29
CA GLY A 120 11.37 0.97 -1.63
C GLY A 120 12.12 0.22 -2.72
N SER A 121 12.70 -0.95 -2.41
CA SER A 121 13.34 -1.84 -3.37
C SER A 121 12.41 -2.99 -3.80
N PHE A 122 12.79 -3.66 -4.87
CA PHE A 122 12.23 -4.96 -5.23
C PHE A 122 13.08 -6.09 -4.69
N VAL A 123 12.43 -7.19 -4.30
CA VAL A 123 13.07 -8.46 -3.96
C VAL A 123 12.69 -9.49 -4.99
N VAL A 124 13.69 -10.15 -5.56
CA VAL A 124 13.53 -11.22 -6.55
C VAL A 124 14.09 -12.52 -5.99
N MET A 125 13.35 -13.61 -6.18
CA MET A 125 13.74 -14.93 -5.71
C MET A 125 13.09 -16.03 -6.55
N PRO A 126 13.56 -17.28 -6.48
CA PRO A 126 12.88 -18.42 -7.10
C PRO A 126 11.50 -18.66 -6.47
N GLN A 127 10.54 -19.18 -7.24
CA GLN A 127 9.18 -19.46 -6.74
C GLN A 127 9.15 -20.44 -5.56
N GLY A 128 10.05 -21.44 -5.53
CA GLY A 128 10.17 -22.36 -4.39
C GLY A 128 10.49 -21.63 -3.08
N LEU A 129 11.53 -20.78 -3.10
CA LEU A 129 11.94 -19.99 -1.94
C LEU A 129 10.85 -19.00 -1.50
N PHE A 130 10.09 -18.43 -2.45
CA PHE A 130 8.92 -17.63 -2.14
C PHE A 130 7.87 -18.45 -1.39
N GLY A 131 7.57 -19.66 -1.85
CA GLY A 131 6.61 -20.56 -1.21
C GLY A 131 6.99 -20.90 0.22
N ASP A 132 8.26 -21.24 0.46
CA ASP A 132 8.77 -21.57 1.79
C ASP A 132 8.68 -20.39 2.75
N LYS A 133 9.12 -19.21 2.30
CA LYS A 133 9.05 -17.97 3.11
C LYS A 133 7.60 -17.53 3.36
N ALA A 134 6.71 -17.67 2.39
CA ALA A 134 5.29 -17.38 2.54
C ALA A 134 4.65 -18.33 3.56
N LEU A 135 4.93 -19.63 3.48
CA LEU A 135 4.43 -20.61 4.43
C LEU A 135 4.95 -20.36 5.84
N ALA A 136 6.23 -20.04 6.00
CA ALA A 136 6.83 -19.68 7.28
C ALA A 136 6.15 -18.45 7.88
N ALA A 137 5.91 -17.40 7.08
CA ALA A 137 5.20 -16.21 7.54
C ALA A 137 3.74 -16.48 7.90
N VAL A 138 3.05 -17.38 7.19
CA VAL A 138 1.68 -17.76 7.54
C VAL A 138 1.64 -18.54 8.84
N LYS A 139 2.48 -19.57 8.99
CA LYS A 139 2.56 -20.39 10.20
C LYS A 139 2.93 -19.58 11.44
N LYS A 140 3.78 -18.56 11.28
CA LYS A 140 4.16 -17.67 12.37
C LYS A 140 2.97 -16.81 12.85
N ASN A 141 2.21 -16.22 11.93
CA ASN A 141 1.26 -15.15 12.26
C ASN A 141 -0.21 -15.60 12.35
N PHE A 142 -0.55 -16.79 11.86
CA PHE A 142 -1.95 -17.24 11.79
C PHE A 142 -2.12 -18.64 12.38
N ARG A 143 -3.31 -18.85 12.97
CA ARG A 143 -3.75 -20.15 13.46
C ARG A 143 -4.79 -20.73 12.50
N ILE A 144 -4.83 -22.05 12.41
CA ILE A 144 -5.87 -22.75 11.66
C ILE A 144 -7.21 -22.50 12.37
N SER A 145 -8.25 -22.25 11.59
CA SER A 145 -9.61 -22.02 12.09
C SER A 145 -10.57 -22.94 11.35
N ASP A 146 -11.44 -23.62 12.09
CA ASP A 146 -12.49 -24.47 11.55
C ASP A 146 -13.72 -23.67 11.07
N VAL A 147 -13.70 -22.34 11.27
CA VAL A 147 -14.80 -21.46 10.89
C VAL A 147 -14.83 -21.29 9.37
N LYS A 148 -15.89 -21.81 8.76
CA LYS A 148 -16.14 -21.60 7.32
C LYS A 148 -16.50 -20.13 7.06
N PRO A 149 -15.81 -19.42 6.13
CA PRO A 149 -16.08 -18.00 5.86
C PRO A 149 -17.55 -17.65 5.54
N PRO A 150 -18.31 -18.47 4.79
CA PRO A 150 -19.73 -18.21 4.58
C PRO A 150 -20.57 -18.25 5.86
N LYS A 151 -20.24 -19.15 6.81
CA LYS A 151 -20.91 -19.22 8.12
C LYS A 151 -20.62 -17.98 8.97
N ALA A 152 -19.38 -17.50 8.96
CA ALA A 152 -19.02 -16.25 9.64
C ALA A 152 -19.82 -15.07 9.08
N LYS A 153 -19.96 -14.99 7.75
CA LYS A 153 -20.79 -13.97 7.10
C LYS A 153 -22.26 -14.07 7.52
N GLN A 154 -22.84 -15.27 7.57
CA GLN A 154 -24.23 -15.47 8.01
C GLN A 154 -24.45 -14.95 9.44
N LYS A 155 -23.53 -15.25 10.36
CA LYS A 155 -23.56 -14.71 11.73
C LYS A 155 -23.49 -13.19 11.76
N ALA A 156 -22.61 -12.60 10.93
CA ALA A 156 -22.52 -11.14 10.84
C ALA A 156 -23.81 -10.51 10.30
N VAL A 157 -24.46 -11.12 9.30
CA VAL A 157 -25.76 -10.64 8.77
C VAL A 157 -26.84 -10.68 9.85
N ALA A 158 -26.92 -11.76 10.62
CA ALA A 158 -27.88 -11.89 11.72
C ALA A 158 -27.63 -10.81 12.80
N LEU A 159 -26.37 -10.62 13.22
CA LEU A 159 -26.02 -9.58 14.19
C LEU A 159 -26.40 -8.17 13.70
N LEU A 160 -26.14 -7.86 12.43
CA LEU A 160 -26.50 -6.56 11.85
C LEU A 160 -28.02 -6.36 11.76
N GLU A 161 -28.79 -7.43 11.61
CA GLU A 161 -30.24 -7.41 11.66
C GLU A 161 -30.76 -7.12 13.07
N ASP A 162 -30.23 -7.81 14.08
CA ASP A 162 -30.57 -7.59 15.49
C ASP A 162 -30.27 -6.14 15.93
N LEU A 163 -29.17 -5.58 15.44
CA LEU A 163 -28.77 -4.19 15.67
C LEU A 163 -29.53 -3.16 14.81
N LYS A 164 -30.45 -3.60 13.94
CA LYS A 164 -31.24 -2.75 13.03
C LYS A 164 -30.38 -1.91 12.07
N LEU A 165 -29.23 -2.45 11.64
CA LEU A 165 -28.28 -1.80 10.73
C LEU A 165 -28.54 -2.21 9.27
N ASP A 166 -29.71 -1.87 8.75
CA ASP A 166 -30.25 -2.37 7.47
C ASP A 166 -29.36 -2.15 6.25
N TRP A 167 -28.76 -0.96 6.14
CA TRP A 167 -27.90 -0.62 5.02
C TRP A 167 -26.63 -1.50 5.00
N ILE A 168 -25.97 -1.63 6.16
CA ILE A 168 -24.76 -2.44 6.32
C ILE A 168 -25.08 -3.90 6.08
N ARG A 169 -26.19 -4.38 6.66
CA ARG A 169 -26.68 -5.75 6.46
C ARG A 169 -26.82 -6.08 4.98
N ARG A 170 -27.45 -5.19 4.21
CA ARG A 170 -27.67 -5.36 2.76
C ARG A 170 -26.35 -5.44 2.00
N GLU A 171 -25.43 -4.52 2.27
CA GLU A 171 -24.09 -4.51 1.66
C GLU A 171 -23.30 -5.79 1.97
N VAL A 172 -23.29 -6.21 3.23
CA VAL A 172 -22.65 -7.46 3.65
C VAL A 172 -23.30 -8.63 2.94
N LYS A 173 -24.63 -8.75 2.97
CA LYS A 173 -25.39 -9.85 2.35
C LYS A 173 -25.09 -9.99 0.85
N ASN A 174 -25.00 -8.88 0.11
CA ASN A 174 -24.79 -8.90 -1.34
C ASN A 174 -23.34 -9.13 -1.78
N ASN A 175 -22.37 -8.96 -0.88
CA ASN A 175 -20.95 -9.15 -1.21
C ASN A 175 -20.60 -10.64 -1.44
N LYS A 176 -19.92 -10.96 -2.55
CA LYS A 176 -19.58 -12.34 -2.95
C LYS A 176 -18.25 -12.85 -2.40
N VAL A 177 -17.41 -11.99 -1.84
CA VAL A 177 -16.07 -12.34 -1.34
C VAL A 177 -16.14 -12.56 0.16
N HIS A 178 -15.93 -13.82 0.58
CA HIS A 178 -16.14 -14.24 1.97
C HIS A 178 -14.89 -14.20 2.84
N ALA A 179 -13.71 -14.36 2.24
CA ALA A 179 -12.44 -14.51 2.94
C ALA A 179 -11.51 -13.32 2.69
N LEU A 180 -10.75 -12.97 3.72
CA LEU A 180 -9.65 -12.01 3.61
C LEU A 180 -8.52 -12.63 2.78
N THR A 181 -7.75 -11.78 2.08
CA THR A 181 -6.59 -12.24 1.32
C THR A 181 -5.30 -11.86 2.02
N VAL A 182 -4.36 -12.80 2.09
CA VAL A 182 -2.99 -12.54 2.56
C VAL A 182 -2.09 -12.22 1.37
N PHE A 183 -1.25 -11.21 1.53
CA PHE A 183 -0.10 -10.94 0.68
C PHE A 183 1.13 -10.63 1.55
N PHE A 184 2.30 -10.48 0.95
CA PHE A 184 3.55 -10.38 1.69
C PHE A 184 4.38 -9.18 1.26
N SER A 185 5.10 -8.58 2.21
CA SER A 185 6.24 -7.69 1.95
C SER A 185 7.51 -8.30 2.54
N ALA A 186 8.66 -8.01 1.95
CA ALA A 186 9.94 -8.57 2.39
C ALA A 186 10.66 -7.59 3.33
N LYS A 187 11.06 -8.04 4.52
CA LYS A 187 11.84 -7.24 5.48
C LYS A 187 13.32 -7.25 5.09
N SER A 188 13.67 -6.49 4.06
CA SER A 188 15.03 -6.35 3.50
C SER A 188 16.12 -5.97 4.50
N HIS A 189 15.77 -5.22 5.55
CA HIS A 189 16.67 -4.77 6.60
C HIS A 189 16.93 -5.82 7.70
N LYS A 190 16.38 -7.04 7.57
CA LYS A 190 16.59 -8.14 8.50
C LYS A 190 17.34 -9.26 7.79
N VAL A 191 18.18 -9.98 8.55
CA VAL A 191 18.86 -11.19 8.08
C VAL A 191 17.83 -12.16 7.51
N ASP A 192 18.19 -12.83 6.42
CA ASP A 192 17.33 -13.75 5.64
C ASP A 192 16.10 -13.13 4.98
N CYS A 193 15.90 -11.82 5.05
CA CYS A 193 14.81 -11.11 4.38
C CYS A 193 13.43 -11.78 4.60
N PRO A 194 12.97 -11.93 5.87
CA PRO A 194 11.73 -12.64 6.20
C PRO A 194 10.51 -11.87 5.70
N PHE A 195 9.41 -12.59 5.45
CA PHE A 195 8.18 -11.97 4.98
C PHE A 195 7.35 -11.44 6.15
N ARG A 196 6.81 -10.24 5.97
CA ARG A 196 5.66 -9.74 6.74
C ARG A 196 4.39 -10.17 6.00
N ALA A 197 3.54 -10.93 6.66
CA ALA A 197 2.20 -11.20 6.17
C ALA A 197 1.33 -9.96 6.37
N ILE A 198 0.57 -9.59 5.34
CA ILE A 198 -0.35 -8.47 5.33
C ILE A 198 -1.71 -8.99 4.89
N VAL A 199 -2.73 -8.71 5.68
CA VAL A 199 -4.11 -9.11 5.38
C VAL A 199 -4.83 -7.92 4.78
N THR A 200 -5.52 -8.13 3.66
CA THR A 200 -6.42 -7.12 3.08
C THR A 200 -7.86 -7.60 3.13
N GLU A 201 -8.72 -6.68 3.55
CA GLU A 201 -10.18 -6.80 3.47
C GLU A 201 -10.75 -6.24 2.17
N ARG A 202 -9.91 -5.75 1.24
CA ARG A 202 -10.37 -5.11 0.01
C ARG A 202 -11.29 -6.04 -0.78
N GLY A 203 -12.48 -5.53 -1.11
CA GLY A 203 -13.50 -6.27 -1.86
C GLY A 203 -14.32 -7.25 -1.02
N THR A 204 -14.00 -7.44 0.26
CA THR A 204 -14.73 -8.32 1.17
C THR A 204 -15.84 -7.59 1.91
N TRP A 205 -16.79 -8.34 2.47
CA TRP A 205 -17.85 -7.76 3.31
C TRP A 205 -17.34 -7.18 4.62
N GLN A 206 -16.21 -7.70 5.13
CA GLN A 206 -15.54 -7.21 6.33
C GLN A 206 -15.18 -5.74 6.18
N ALA A 207 -14.75 -5.29 4.99
CA ALA A 207 -14.43 -3.88 4.76
C ALA A 207 -15.61 -2.92 4.97
N THR A 208 -16.83 -3.37 4.72
CA THR A 208 -18.04 -2.57 5.01
C THR A 208 -18.24 -2.43 6.51
N VAL A 209 -18.10 -3.54 7.25
CA VAL A 209 -18.25 -3.56 8.72
C VAL A 209 -17.11 -2.78 9.39
N SER A 210 -15.86 -3.01 9.00
CA SER A 210 -14.68 -2.30 9.50
C SER A 210 -14.80 -0.80 9.31
N ARG A 211 -15.26 -0.34 8.13
CA ARG A 211 -15.46 1.10 7.88
C ARG A 211 -16.57 1.69 8.76
N TYR A 212 -17.65 0.96 8.98
CA TYR A 212 -18.69 1.39 9.91
C TYR A 212 -18.14 1.51 11.33
N LEU A 213 -17.47 0.47 11.84
CA LEU A 213 -16.86 0.48 13.17
C LEU A 213 -15.84 1.62 13.30
N GLN A 214 -14.96 1.79 12.30
CA GLN A 214 -14.00 2.90 12.28
C GLN A 214 -14.69 4.25 12.40
N ARG A 215 -15.80 4.49 11.69
CA ARG A 215 -16.57 5.75 11.81
C ARG A 215 -17.11 5.96 13.23
N GLN A 216 -17.63 4.92 13.87
CA GLN A 216 -18.11 5.01 15.25
C GLN A 216 -16.95 5.27 16.22
N LEU A 217 -15.84 4.56 16.04
CA LEU A 217 -14.65 4.69 16.89
C LEU A 217 -13.92 6.01 16.70
N THR A 218 -13.93 6.62 15.51
CA THR A 218 -13.37 7.96 15.29
C THR A 218 -14.11 9.04 16.08
N GLY A 219 -15.37 8.81 16.43
CA GLY A 219 -16.12 9.68 17.35
C GLY A 219 -15.65 9.59 18.80
N LEU A 220 -14.95 8.52 19.17
CA LEU A 220 -14.31 8.41 20.48
C LEU A 220 -13.05 9.25 20.44
N ALA A 221 -13.03 10.34 21.21
CA ALA A 221 -11.88 11.20 21.39
C ALA A 221 -11.33 11.00 22.82
N PRO A 222 -10.69 9.86 23.13
CA PRO A 222 -10.09 9.67 24.44
C PRO A 222 -9.05 10.77 24.67
N GLU A 223 -9.11 11.38 25.85
CA GLU A 223 -8.08 12.28 26.30
C GLU A 223 -6.83 11.45 26.61
N ASP A 224 -5.86 11.50 25.72
CA ASP A 224 -4.57 10.84 25.87
C ASP A 224 -3.47 11.90 25.93
N PRO A 225 -2.95 12.24 27.13
CA PRO A 225 -1.93 13.25 27.30
C PRO A 225 -0.58 12.85 26.66
N TYR A 226 -0.41 11.58 26.32
CA TYR A 226 0.80 11.04 25.69
C TYR A 226 0.65 10.85 24.18
N LYS A 227 -0.52 11.17 23.62
CA LYS A 227 -0.76 11.06 22.17
C LYS A 227 0.04 12.11 21.41
N ILE A 228 1.03 11.64 20.68
CA ILE A 228 1.87 12.45 19.81
C ILE A 228 1.34 12.39 18.37
N ALA A 229 1.02 13.55 17.80
CA ALA A 229 0.49 13.64 16.45
C ALA A 229 1.57 13.47 15.34
N SER A 230 2.82 13.84 15.64
CA SER A 230 3.94 13.72 14.69
C SER A 230 5.28 13.59 15.43
N SER A 231 6.25 12.96 14.76
CA SER A 231 7.64 12.87 15.27
C SER A 231 8.25 14.24 15.49
N ASP A 232 7.97 15.20 14.62
CA ASP A 232 8.54 16.55 14.70
C ASP A 232 8.06 17.27 15.96
N ARG A 233 6.79 17.06 16.36
CA ARG A 233 6.25 17.60 17.60
C ARG A 233 6.94 17.00 18.82
N LEU A 234 7.23 15.70 18.80
CA LEU A 234 7.99 15.06 19.88
C LEU A 234 9.42 15.62 19.96
N VAL A 235 10.10 15.79 18.82
CA VAL A 235 11.45 16.36 18.79
C VAL A 235 11.45 17.76 19.39
N GLY A 236 10.51 18.62 19.01
CA GLY A 236 10.36 19.96 19.61
C GLY A 236 10.13 19.90 21.11
N LEU A 237 9.19 19.05 21.57
CA LEU A 237 8.93 18.87 23.01
C LEU A 237 10.18 18.43 23.78
N LEU A 238 10.96 17.49 23.24
CA LEU A 238 12.19 17.01 23.88
C LEU A 238 13.27 18.10 23.94
N GLN A 239 13.38 18.92 22.88
CA GLN A 239 14.32 20.04 22.84
C GLN A 239 13.96 21.14 23.85
N ASP A 240 12.66 21.46 23.97
CA ASP A 240 12.18 22.55 24.80
C ASP A 240 12.01 22.17 26.29
N SER A 241 11.55 20.94 26.55
CA SER A 241 11.07 20.53 27.89
C SER A 241 12.12 19.83 28.74
N ILE A 242 13.20 19.32 28.14
CA ILE A 242 14.24 18.58 28.87
C ILE A 242 15.66 19.01 28.44
N PRO A 243 16.01 20.31 28.53
CA PRO A 243 17.35 20.77 28.24
C PRO A 243 18.37 20.09 29.18
N GLY A 244 19.35 19.40 28.59
CA GLY A 244 20.38 18.69 29.33
C GLY A 244 20.12 17.19 29.56
N ALA A 245 19.05 16.62 28.99
CA ALA A 245 18.90 15.17 28.94
C ALA A 245 20.11 14.51 28.24
N ASN A 246 20.84 13.70 28.98
CA ASN A 246 22.04 12.98 28.54
C ASN A 246 21.83 11.47 28.44
N SER A 247 20.64 10.99 28.79
CA SER A 247 20.24 9.58 28.70
C SER A 247 18.79 9.45 28.26
N GLY A 248 18.50 8.41 27.49
CA GLY A 248 17.15 8.02 27.11
C GLY A 248 17.10 6.53 26.82
N PHE A 249 15.91 5.95 26.89
CA PHE A 249 15.66 4.58 26.45
C PHE A 249 14.43 4.56 25.55
N SER A 250 14.40 3.59 24.64
CA SER A 250 13.25 3.33 23.79
C SER A 250 12.75 1.92 24.05
N VAL A 251 11.43 1.75 23.95
CA VAL A 251 10.77 0.45 24.06
C VAL A 251 10.10 0.17 22.72
N ASP A 252 10.47 -0.94 22.08
CA ASP A 252 9.81 -1.42 20.88
C ASP A 252 8.78 -2.49 21.26
N ILE A 253 7.51 -2.26 20.90
CA ILE A 253 6.45 -3.23 21.15
C ILE A 253 6.36 -4.16 19.94
N GLU A 254 6.80 -5.39 20.11
CA GLU A 254 6.71 -6.40 19.07
C GLU A 254 5.28 -6.93 18.92
N GLU A 255 4.86 -7.16 17.67
CA GLU A 255 3.62 -7.89 17.34
C GLU A 255 2.34 -7.34 18.01
N LEU A 256 2.28 -6.01 18.21
CA LEU A 256 1.17 -5.31 18.88
C LEU A 256 -0.21 -5.80 18.43
N PHE A 257 -0.45 -5.86 17.11
CA PHE A 257 -1.75 -6.26 16.54
C PHE A 257 -2.17 -7.70 16.84
N TYR A 258 -1.20 -8.58 17.13
CA TYR A 258 -1.47 -9.99 17.48
C TYR A 258 -1.60 -10.21 18.98
N SER A 259 -1.21 -9.22 19.79
CA SER A 259 -1.11 -9.31 21.25
C SER A 259 -2.16 -8.45 21.97
N ILE A 260 -3.17 -7.93 21.25
CA ILE A 260 -4.21 -7.09 21.85
C ILE A 260 -5.12 -7.95 22.76
N PRO A 261 -5.24 -7.64 24.06
CA PRO A 261 -6.19 -8.33 24.93
C PRO A 261 -7.62 -7.89 24.58
N HIS A 262 -8.35 -8.76 23.87
CA HIS A 262 -9.67 -8.42 23.34
C HIS A 262 -10.69 -8.09 24.44
N GLU A 263 -10.66 -8.78 25.59
CA GLU A 263 -11.59 -8.53 26.69
C GLU A 263 -11.41 -7.13 27.28
N ASP A 264 -10.17 -6.75 27.59
CA ASP A 264 -9.84 -5.42 28.10
C ASP A 264 -10.14 -4.32 27.08
N LEU A 265 -9.89 -4.59 25.79
CA LEU A 265 -10.25 -3.67 24.71
C LEU A 265 -11.75 -3.38 24.70
N PHE A 266 -12.60 -4.41 24.76
CA PHE A 266 -14.06 -4.22 24.74
C PHE A 266 -14.59 -3.54 26.01
N LYS A 267 -13.97 -3.81 27.16
CA LYS A 267 -14.29 -3.12 28.40
C LYS A 267 -13.98 -1.62 28.28
N ALA A 268 -12.78 -1.26 27.82
CA ALA A 268 -12.38 0.13 27.62
C ALA A 268 -13.31 0.88 26.63
N LEU A 269 -13.72 0.23 25.54
CA LEU A 269 -14.67 0.81 24.58
C LEU A 269 -16.04 1.11 25.20
N THR A 270 -16.50 0.25 26.12
CA THR A 270 -17.79 0.43 26.81
C THR A 270 -17.72 1.58 27.81
N GLU A 271 -16.58 1.75 28.49
CA GLU A 271 -16.34 2.86 29.42
C GLU A 271 -16.28 4.21 28.71
N MET A 272 -15.70 4.26 27.50
CA MET A 272 -15.63 5.50 26.69
C MET A 272 -16.97 5.94 26.09
N GLN A 273 -18.02 5.11 26.15
CA GLN A 273 -19.37 5.45 25.66
C GLN A 273 -20.29 6.01 26.75
N LYS A 274 -19.87 5.98 28.02
CA LYS A 274 -20.60 6.56 29.15
C LYS A 274 -20.24 8.01 29.36
#